data_AF-A0A060YLD0-F1
#
_entry.id   AF-A0A060YLD0-F1
#
_cell.length_a   1.000
_cell.length_b   1.000
_cell.length_c   1.000
_cell.angle_alpha   90.00
_cell.angle_beta   90.00
_cell.angle_gamma   90.00
#
_symmetry.space_group_name_H-M   'P 1'
#
loop_
_entity.id
_entity.type
_entity.pdbx_description
1 polymer ?
#
loop_
_entity_poly.entity_id
_entity_poly.type
_entity_poly.pdbx_seq_one_letter_code
_entity_poly.pdbx_strand_id
1 'polypeptide(L)'
;DEYKAEKALSEEDLKNAISIHHALSIKAVDYEKKPNVLKLKTADWRVFLFQAQSPEEMDSWIRVVNSVAAMFSAPSFPAAIGSQKKFSRPLLPATTTRMSQEEQLKSHEAKLKHVSTELAEHRSYPPDKKVKAKEIDEYRLKEHYLEFEVERVGKITSATLILNTGAPQGCMLSPHLYSLFTHDCTARHDSNTTKFADDTTVVGLITDNNETAFREVVRDLTVWKDNNLFLNMIKTKEMIDFRKQQREHPPIHGTVVEKVESFKFLCVHITDKLKWSTHTDSVVKKAQQRLFNLRRLKKFGLSPKTLKSILSGCMVWQLLRPQP
;
A
#
# COMPACT_ATOMS: atom_id res chain seq x y z
N ASP A 1 -19.55 11.97 16.80
CA ASP A 1 -18.54 13.03 16.94
C ASP A 1 -17.27 12.65 16.20
N GLU A 2 -16.88 13.49 15.24
CA GLU A 2 -15.72 13.24 14.38
C GLU A 2 -14.48 13.87 15.01
N TYR A 3 -13.43 13.09 15.22
CA TYR A 3 -12.15 13.54 15.79
C TYR A 3 -11.55 14.67 14.93
N LYS A 4 -11.29 15.83 15.54
CA LYS A 4 -10.61 16.97 14.91
C LYS A 4 -9.20 17.11 15.48
N ALA A 5 -8.19 16.82 14.67
CA ALA A 5 -6.78 16.77 15.07
C ALA A 5 -6.22 18.08 15.69
N GLU A 6 -6.87 19.24 15.46
CA GLU A 6 -6.44 20.55 15.97
C GLU A 6 -7.04 20.95 17.33
N LYS A 7 -7.94 20.13 17.89
CA LYS A 7 -8.53 20.39 19.22
C LYS A 7 -7.76 19.61 20.27
N ALA A 8 -7.25 20.28 21.30
CA ALA A 8 -6.71 19.61 22.48
C ALA A 8 -7.77 18.66 23.05
N LEU A 9 -7.38 17.41 23.33
CA LEU A 9 -8.27 16.41 23.91
C LEU A 9 -8.84 16.94 25.23
N SER A 10 -10.17 16.94 25.36
CA SER A 10 -10.81 17.30 26.62
C SER A 10 -10.58 16.21 27.68
N GLU A 11 -10.77 16.53 28.96
CA GLU A 11 -10.72 15.51 30.03
C GLU A 11 -11.73 14.38 29.81
N GLU A 12 -12.86 14.67 29.18
CA GLU A 12 -13.88 13.67 28.83
C GLU A 12 -13.42 12.77 27.68
N ASP A 13 -12.73 13.33 26.68
CA ASP A 13 -12.11 12.54 25.60
C ASP A 13 -11.03 11.60 26.16
N LEU A 14 -10.24 12.07 27.13
CA LEU A 14 -9.22 11.27 27.80
C LEU A 14 -9.82 10.16 28.68
N LYS A 15 -10.97 10.41 29.31
CA LYS A 15 -11.69 9.38 30.09
C LYS A 15 -12.26 8.27 29.20
N ASN A 16 -12.63 8.59 27.97
CA ASN A 16 -13.15 7.64 26.99
C ASN A 16 -12.06 7.03 26.10
N ALA A 17 -10.80 7.45 26.24
CA ALA A 17 -9.69 6.95 25.45
C ALA A 17 -9.37 5.49 25.77
N ILE A 18 -9.21 4.67 24.73
CA ILE A 18 -8.80 3.27 24.85
C ILE A 18 -7.32 3.19 24.49
N SER A 19 -6.50 2.75 25.45
CA SER A 19 -5.10 2.45 25.19
C SER A 19 -4.98 1.25 24.26
N ILE A 20 -4.31 1.45 23.12
CA ILE A 20 -4.07 0.40 22.11
C ILE A 20 -2.70 -0.26 22.25
N HIS A 21 -1.90 0.11 23.25
CA HIS A 21 -0.64 -0.59 23.54
C HIS A 21 -0.94 -2.07 23.77
N HIS A 22 -0.18 -2.94 23.11
CA HIS A 22 -0.31 -4.39 23.19
C HIS A 22 -1.69 -4.95 22.82
N ALA A 23 -2.53 -4.15 22.16
CA ALA A 23 -3.84 -4.57 21.74
C ALA A 23 -3.78 -5.47 20.51
N LEU A 24 -4.85 -6.22 20.30
CA LEU A 24 -5.09 -7.03 19.12
C LEU A 24 -6.48 -6.70 18.58
N SER A 25 -6.55 -6.31 17.32
CA SER A 25 -7.78 -6.11 16.57
C SER A 25 -7.96 -7.24 15.56
N ILE A 26 -9.13 -7.88 15.56
CA ILE A 26 -9.50 -8.96 14.63
C ILE A 26 -10.97 -8.83 14.20
N LYS A 27 -11.36 -9.51 13.13
CA LYS A 27 -12.77 -9.63 12.76
C LYS A 27 -13.53 -10.41 13.82
N ALA A 28 -14.70 -9.91 14.24
CA ALA A 28 -15.58 -10.60 15.19
C ALA A 28 -16.39 -11.70 14.50
N VAL A 29 -15.75 -12.85 14.25
CA VAL A 29 -16.39 -14.01 13.59
C VAL A 29 -17.51 -14.63 14.43
N ASP A 30 -17.48 -14.39 15.73
CA ASP A 30 -18.43 -14.85 16.75
C ASP A 30 -19.63 -13.90 16.94
N TYR A 31 -19.69 -12.81 16.18
CA TYR A 31 -20.74 -11.78 16.31
C TYR A 31 -21.56 -11.65 15.03
N GLU A 32 -22.78 -12.16 15.06
CA GLU A 32 -23.65 -12.24 13.87
C GLU A 32 -24.71 -11.12 13.80
N LYS A 33 -24.91 -10.37 14.89
CA LYS A 33 -26.01 -9.37 14.97
C LYS A 33 -25.83 -8.18 14.03
N LYS A 34 -24.59 -7.83 13.70
CA LYS A 34 -24.28 -6.72 12.78
C LYS A 34 -23.11 -7.11 11.87
N PRO A 35 -23.12 -6.68 10.60
CA PRO A 35 -21.99 -6.89 9.71
C PRO A 35 -20.82 -5.97 10.06
N ASN A 36 -19.64 -6.30 9.53
CA ASN A 36 -18.42 -5.46 9.57
C ASN A 36 -17.98 -5.09 10.99
N VAL A 37 -18.11 -6.04 11.93
CA VAL A 37 -17.71 -5.84 13.33
C VAL A 37 -16.28 -6.32 13.54
N LEU A 38 -15.44 -5.43 14.03
CA LEU A 38 -14.11 -5.75 14.55
C LEU A 38 -14.13 -5.83 16.08
N LYS A 39 -13.31 -6.73 16.61
CA LYS A 39 -13.09 -6.99 18.03
C LYS A 39 -11.71 -6.50 18.41
N LEU A 40 -11.65 -5.53 19.32
CA LEU A 40 -10.42 -5.01 19.91
C LEU A 40 -10.25 -5.62 21.31
N LYS A 41 -9.17 -6.38 21.51
CA LYS A 41 -8.76 -6.90 22.82
C LYS A 41 -7.53 -6.14 23.31
N THR A 42 -7.65 -5.45 24.44
CA THR A 42 -6.58 -4.60 25.02
C THR A 42 -5.59 -5.41 25.88
N ALA A 43 -4.49 -4.79 26.30
CA ALA A 43 -3.46 -5.40 27.15
C ALA A 43 -4.02 -5.99 28.46
N ASP A 44 -5.03 -5.35 29.05
CA ASP A 44 -5.72 -5.79 30.26
C ASP A 44 -6.86 -6.80 29.98
N TRP A 45 -6.98 -7.28 28.74
CA TRP A 45 -7.98 -8.23 28.25
C TRP A 45 -9.43 -7.73 28.23
N ARG A 46 -9.67 -6.42 28.28
CA ARG A 46 -10.99 -5.89 27.93
C ARG A 46 -11.25 -6.11 26.43
N VAL A 47 -12.51 -6.36 26.10
CA VAL A 47 -12.95 -6.61 24.73
C VAL A 47 -13.94 -5.53 24.34
N PHE A 48 -13.67 -4.85 23.23
CA PHE A 48 -14.53 -3.84 22.63
C PHE A 48 -14.94 -4.30 21.23
N LEU A 49 -16.18 -4.01 20.86
CA LEU A 49 -16.70 -4.27 19.52
C LEU A 49 -16.96 -2.96 18.81
N PHE A 50 -16.43 -2.80 17.60
CA PHE A 50 -16.66 -1.63 16.76
C PHE A 50 -17.25 -2.07 15.42
N GLN A 51 -18.25 -1.33 14.95
CA GLN A 51 -18.87 -1.56 13.66
C GLN A 51 -18.31 -0.56 12.64
N ALA A 52 -17.74 -1.07 11.54
CA ALA A 52 -17.31 -0.25 10.41
C ALA A 52 -18.43 -0.10 9.37
N GLN A 53 -18.31 0.89 8.49
CA GLN A 53 -19.29 1.14 7.42
C GLN A 53 -19.16 0.11 6.29
N SER A 54 -17.94 -0.38 6.02
CA SER A 54 -17.68 -1.38 4.99
C SER A 54 -16.65 -2.44 5.42
N PRO A 55 -16.58 -3.59 4.72
CA PRO A 55 -15.54 -4.59 4.95
C PRO A 55 -14.13 -4.03 4.76
N GLU A 56 -13.92 -3.17 3.77
CA GLU A 56 -12.61 -2.54 3.48
C GLU A 56 -12.19 -1.59 4.60
N GLU A 57 -13.14 -0.82 5.14
CA GLU A 57 -12.89 0.07 6.27
C GLU A 57 -12.54 -0.75 7.54
N MET A 58 -13.28 -1.83 7.80
CA MET A 58 -12.99 -2.75 8.90
C MET A 58 -11.57 -3.33 8.80
N ASP A 59 -11.20 -3.83 7.62
CA ASP A 59 -9.87 -4.39 7.37
C ASP A 59 -8.78 -3.32 7.50
N SER A 60 -9.05 -2.09 7.06
CA SER A 60 -8.15 -0.95 7.25
C SER A 60 -7.94 -0.65 8.74
N TRP A 61 -9.02 -0.53 9.52
CA TRP A 61 -8.94 -0.31 10.98
C TRP A 61 -8.18 -1.42 11.70
N ILE A 62 -8.43 -2.69 11.36
CA ILE A 62 -7.70 -3.83 11.91
C ILE A 62 -6.20 -3.69 11.64
N ARG A 63 -5.81 -3.40 10.40
CA ARG A 63 -4.39 -3.23 10.01
C ARG A 63 -3.74 -2.06 10.74
N VAL A 64 -4.40 -0.91 10.80
CA VAL A 64 -3.88 0.29 11.45
C VAL A 64 -3.65 0.05 12.94
N VAL A 65 -4.66 -0.47 13.65
CA VAL A 65 -4.55 -0.71 15.11
C VAL A 65 -3.44 -1.69 15.42
N ASN A 66 -3.38 -2.82 14.71
CA ASN A 66 -2.35 -3.84 14.93
C ASN A 66 -0.95 -3.32 14.59
N SER A 67 -0.80 -2.53 13.52
CA SER A 67 0.50 -1.94 13.14
C SER A 67 0.97 -0.92 14.18
N VAL A 68 0.10 -0.03 14.65
CA VAL A 68 0.43 0.94 15.69
C VAL A 68 0.77 0.25 17.00
N ALA A 69 -0.01 -0.76 17.41
CA ALA A 69 0.31 -1.56 18.59
C ALA A 69 1.68 -2.25 18.45
N ALA A 70 2.00 -2.84 17.29
CA ALA A 70 3.29 -3.49 17.04
C ALA A 70 4.48 -2.52 17.09
N MET A 71 4.33 -1.37 16.43
CA MET A 71 5.41 -0.39 16.28
C MET A 71 5.73 0.33 17.57
N PHE A 72 4.72 0.63 18.39
CA PHE A 72 4.89 1.53 19.54
C PHE A 72 4.85 0.83 20.89
N SER A 73 4.45 -0.43 21.00
CA SER A 73 4.44 -1.09 22.33
C SER A 73 5.84 -1.44 22.81
N ALA A 74 6.23 -0.91 23.98
CA ALA A 74 7.48 -1.28 24.64
C ALA A 74 7.47 -2.76 25.09
N PRO A 75 8.63 -3.43 25.16
CA PRO A 75 8.70 -4.84 25.58
C PRO A 75 8.16 -5.05 27.01
N SER A 76 7.66 -6.27 27.29
CA SER A 76 7.21 -6.65 28.62
C SER A 76 8.34 -6.56 29.64
N PHE A 77 8.03 -6.21 30.89
CA PHE A 77 9.01 -6.22 31.96
C PHE A 77 9.57 -7.63 32.20
N PRO A 78 10.87 -7.78 32.50
CA PRO A 78 11.44 -9.06 32.90
C PRO A 78 10.72 -9.58 34.16
N ALA A 79 10.52 -10.89 34.24
CA ALA A 79 9.90 -11.50 35.41
C ALA A 79 10.71 -11.20 36.67
N ALA A 80 10.05 -10.90 37.78
CA ALA A 80 10.71 -10.67 39.06
C ALA A 80 11.49 -11.93 39.48
N ILE A 81 12.77 -11.77 39.80
CA ILE A 81 13.66 -12.84 40.25
C ILE A 81 13.16 -13.32 41.62
N GLY A 82 12.33 -14.37 41.64
CA GLY A 82 11.85 -14.98 42.89
C GLY A 82 10.44 -15.60 42.88
N SER A 83 9.58 -15.35 41.88
CA SER A 83 8.17 -15.81 41.90
C SER A 83 7.83 -16.99 40.97
N GLN A 84 8.79 -17.86 40.65
CA GLN A 84 8.66 -18.91 39.62
C GLN A 84 7.92 -20.19 40.10
N LYS A 85 6.88 -20.07 40.93
CA LYS A 85 6.03 -21.25 41.28
C LYS A 85 4.66 -21.26 40.61
N LYS A 86 4.18 -20.12 40.10
CA LYS A 86 2.84 -20.00 39.51
C LYS A 86 2.86 -19.07 38.31
N PHE A 87 2.03 -19.37 37.31
CA PHE A 87 1.87 -18.50 36.14
C PHE A 87 1.24 -17.17 36.55
N SER A 88 1.92 -16.07 36.21
CA SER A 88 1.36 -14.74 36.23
C SER A 88 1.58 -14.08 34.88
N ARG A 89 0.58 -13.34 34.42
CA ARG A 89 0.70 -12.61 33.16
C ARG A 89 1.84 -11.60 33.27
N PRO A 90 2.72 -11.50 32.26
CA PRO A 90 3.75 -10.47 32.21
C PRO A 90 3.15 -9.07 32.27
N LEU A 91 3.85 -8.17 32.95
CA LEU A 91 3.47 -6.76 33.02
C LEU A 91 3.82 -6.07 31.69
N LEU A 92 2.80 -5.51 31.06
CA LEU A 92 2.89 -4.84 29.76
C LEU A 92 2.85 -3.31 29.97
N PRO A 93 3.93 -2.59 29.67
CA PRO A 93 3.95 -1.14 29.82
C PRO A 93 3.09 -0.42 28.77
N ALA A 94 2.39 0.63 29.19
CA ALA A 94 1.69 1.55 28.27
C ALA A 94 2.61 2.67 27.75
N THR A 95 3.90 2.38 27.57
CA THR A 95 4.89 3.35 27.09
C THR A 95 5.33 3.02 25.67
N THR A 96 5.79 4.04 24.96
CA THR A 96 6.36 3.87 23.62
C THR A 96 7.70 3.14 23.68
N THR A 97 7.92 2.21 22.74
CA THR A 97 9.22 1.55 22.59
C THR A 97 10.31 2.56 22.21
N ARG A 98 11.54 2.30 22.66
CA ARG A 98 12.75 3.04 22.25
C ARG A 98 13.54 2.31 21.16
N MET A 99 13.09 1.13 20.76
CA MET A 99 13.73 0.31 19.74
C MET A 99 13.48 0.90 18.36
N SER A 100 14.45 0.75 17.46
CA SER A 100 14.23 1.00 16.03
C SER A 100 13.19 0.04 15.46
N GLN A 101 12.62 0.35 14.30
CA GLN A 101 11.63 -0.53 13.66
C GLN A 101 12.20 -1.92 13.34
N GLU A 102 13.48 -2.00 12.96
CA GLU A 102 14.15 -3.28 12.67
C GLU A 102 14.36 -4.11 13.93
N GLU A 103 14.83 -3.51 15.02
CA GLU A 103 14.99 -4.19 16.30
C GLU A 103 13.64 -4.64 16.87
N GLN A 104 12.62 -3.78 16.75
CA GLN A 104 11.25 -4.09 17.17
C GLN A 104 10.70 -5.30 16.40
N LEU A 105 10.93 -5.37 15.09
CA LEU A 105 10.56 -6.51 14.26
C LEU A 105 11.27 -7.79 14.70
N LYS A 106 12.60 -7.76 14.87
CA LYS A 106 13.38 -8.91 15.37
C LYS A 106 12.89 -9.39 16.73
N SER A 107 12.52 -8.46 17.62
CA SER A 107 11.95 -8.78 18.93
C SER A 107 10.59 -9.50 18.81
N HIS A 108 9.72 -9.04 17.92
CA HIS A 108 8.44 -9.71 17.63
C HIS A 108 8.65 -11.09 17.03
N GLU A 109 9.56 -11.27 16.08
CA GLU A 109 9.87 -12.58 15.50
C GLU A 109 10.40 -13.57 16.55
N ALA A 110 11.36 -13.14 17.38
CA ALA A 110 11.89 -13.95 18.47
C ALA A 110 10.80 -14.32 19.48
N LYS A 111 9.93 -13.36 19.82
CA LYS A 111 8.81 -13.56 20.73
C LYS A 111 7.79 -14.54 20.16
N LEU A 112 7.43 -14.42 18.88
CA LEU A 112 6.51 -15.35 18.22
C LEU A 112 7.05 -16.78 18.29
N LYS A 113 8.34 -16.96 17.97
CA LYS A 113 8.98 -18.27 18.06
C LYS A 113 8.92 -18.82 19.50
N HIS A 114 9.28 -18.01 20.48
CA HIS A 114 9.28 -18.40 21.89
C HIS A 114 7.88 -18.79 22.39
N VAL A 115 6.88 -17.92 22.22
CA VAL A 115 5.51 -18.16 22.71
C VAL A 115 4.85 -19.32 21.98
N SER A 116 5.12 -19.50 20.67
CA SER A 116 4.60 -20.64 19.92
C SER A 116 5.14 -21.97 20.45
N THR A 117 6.44 -22.03 20.77
CA THR A 117 7.04 -23.21 21.42
C THR A 117 6.46 -23.44 22.80
N GLU A 118 6.35 -22.40 23.63
CA GLU A 118 5.79 -22.52 24.99
C GLU A 118 4.33 -22.98 24.96
N LEU A 119 3.52 -22.52 24.00
CA LEU A 119 2.13 -22.98 23.81
C LEU A 119 2.06 -24.46 23.43
N ALA A 120 2.94 -24.91 22.54
CA ALA A 120 3.00 -26.31 22.14
C ALA A 120 3.42 -27.21 23.32
N GLU A 121 4.42 -26.80 24.09
CA GLU A 121 4.85 -27.49 25.31
C GLU A 121 3.72 -27.53 26.35
N HIS A 122 3.06 -26.39 26.62
CA HIS A 122 1.93 -26.30 27.56
C HIS A 122 0.81 -27.29 27.20
N ARG A 123 0.44 -27.36 25.92
CA ARG A 123 -0.59 -28.29 25.41
C ARG A 123 -0.18 -29.76 25.45
N SER A 124 1.10 -30.08 25.54
CA SER A 124 1.59 -31.46 25.63
C SER A 124 1.42 -32.06 27.04
N TYR A 125 1.17 -31.24 28.06
CA TYR A 125 0.96 -31.65 29.45
C TYR A 125 -0.40 -31.20 30.02
N PRO A 126 -1.54 -31.69 29.49
CA PRO A 126 -2.85 -31.33 30.01
C PRO A 126 -3.05 -31.86 31.45
N PRO A 127 -3.72 -31.10 32.33
CA PRO A 127 -3.98 -31.53 33.70
C PRO A 127 -4.95 -32.72 33.74
N ASP A 128 -4.70 -33.68 34.64
CA ASP A 128 -5.59 -34.83 34.85
C ASP A 128 -6.96 -34.36 35.39
N LYS A 129 -8.03 -35.08 35.04
CA LYS A 129 -9.42 -34.79 35.45
C LYS A 129 -9.62 -34.83 36.96
N LYS A 130 -8.70 -35.45 37.71
CA LYS A 130 -8.73 -35.59 39.17
C LYS A 130 -8.00 -34.46 39.92
N VAL A 131 -7.42 -33.50 39.21
CA VAL A 131 -6.64 -32.40 39.80
C VAL A 131 -7.56 -31.34 40.42
N LYS A 132 -7.04 -30.60 41.40
CA LYS A 132 -7.75 -29.47 42.04
C LYS A 132 -8.17 -28.44 40.99
N ALA A 133 -9.41 -27.94 41.09
CA ALA A 133 -9.97 -26.94 40.17
C ALA A 133 -9.06 -25.72 39.94
N LYS A 134 -8.35 -25.28 40.99
CA LYS A 134 -7.41 -24.15 40.92
C LYS A 134 -6.24 -24.36 39.94
N GLU A 135 -5.74 -25.59 39.80
CA GLU A 135 -4.65 -25.90 38.88
C GLU A 135 -5.17 -25.99 37.44
N ILE A 136 -6.42 -26.45 37.25
CA ILE A 136 -7.10 -26.44 35.95
C ILE A 136 -7.31 -24.99 35.48
N ASP A 137 -7.75 -24.10 36.38
CA ASP A 137 -7.95 -22.68 36.06
C ASP A 137 -6.61 -21.99 35.72
N GLU A 138 -5.53 -22.32 36.44
CA GLU A 138 -4.18 -21.80 36.14
C GLU A 138 -3.69 -22.29 34.77
N TYR A 139 -3.90 -23.57 34.44
CA TYR A 139 -3.57 -24.12 33.13
C TYR A 139 -4.33 -23.40 32.01
N ARG A 140 -5.65 -23.19 32.17
CA ARG A 140 -6.49 -22.49 31.19
C ARG A 140 -6.10 -21.03 31.03
N LEU A 141 -5.74 -20.36 32.13
CA LEU A 141 -5.31 -18.97 32.10
C LEU A 141 -3.99 -18.82 31.33
N LYS A 142 -3.04 -19.73 31.54
CA LYS A 142 -1.77 -19.78 30.80
C LYS A 142 -2.00 -20.06 29.32
N GLU A 143 -2.83 -21.05 29.00
CA GLU A 143 -3.17 -21.39 27.61
C GLU A 143 -3.78 -20.18 26.88
N HIS A 144 -4.81 -19.56 27.45
CA HIS A 144 -5.48 -18.40 26.85
C HIS A 144 -4.54 -17.19 26.69
N TYR A 145 -3.56 -17.04 27.58
CA TYR A 145 -2.52 -16.02 27.42
C TYR A 145 -1.60 -16.31 26.25
N LEU A 146 -1.07 -17.53 26.16
CA LEU A 146 -0.16 -17.94 25.10
C LEU A 146 -0.83 -17.89 23.73
N GLU A 147 -2.08 -18.35 23.62
CA GLU A 147 -2.89 -18.23 22.39
C GLU A 147 -3.04 -16.77 21.94
N PHE A 148 -3.39 -15.88 22.87
CA PHE A 148 -3.53 -14.46 22.59
C PHE A 148 -2.22 -13.82 22.11
N GLU A 149 -1.09 -14.17 22.73
CA GLU A 149 0.23 -13.67 22.34
C GLU A 149 0.68 -14.20 20.98
N VAL A 150 0.47 -15.49 20.68
CA VAL A 150 0.74 -16.07 19.35
C VAL A 150 -0.08 -15.36 18.29
N GLU A 151 -1.38 -15.17 18.52
CA GLU A 151 -2.24 -14.49 17.56
C GLU A 151 -1.82 -13.03 17.36
N ARG A 152 -1.54 -12.31 18.46
CA ARG A 152 -1.15 -10.90 18.38
C ARG A 152 0.15 -10.70 17.63
N VAL A 153 1.19 -11.46 17.98
CA VAL A 153 2.53 -11.30 17.38
C VAL A 153 2.61 -11.93 15.98
N GLY A 154 1.83 -12.99 15.73
CA GLY A 154 1.72 -13.61 14.41
C GLY A 154 1.02 -12.75 13.36
N LYS A 155 0.13 -11.82 13.77
CA LYS A 155 -0.55 -10.89 12.84
C LYS A 155 0.31 -9.70 12.42
N ILE A 156 1.41 -9.43 13.13
CA ILE A 156 2.26 -8.25 12.93
C ILE A 156 3.62 -8.62 12.31
N THR A 157 3.90 -9.91 12.16
CA THR A 157 5.07 -10.46 11.49
C THR A 157 4.63 -11.15 10.19
N SER A 158 5.50 -11.17 9.20
CA SER A 158 5.25 -11.85 7.91
C SER A 158 6.48 -12.66 7.54
N ALA A 159 6.30 -13.71 6.73
CA ALA A 159 7.43 -14.41 6.15
C ALA A 159 8.28 -13.45 5.30
N THR A 160 9.61 -13.56 5.42
CA THR A 160 10.54 -12.84 4.54
C THR A 160 10.34 -13.30 3.10
N LEU A 161 10.00 -12.37 2.21
CA LEU A 161 9.95 -12.60 0.77
C LEU A 161 11.31 -12.24 0.15
N ILE A 162 11.99 -13.23 -0.43
CA ILE A 162 13.22 -13.01 -1.19
C ILE A 162 12.82 -12.71 -2.64
N LEU A 163 13.14 -11.51 -3.12
CA LEU A 163 12.91 -11.10 -4.50
C LEU A 163 14.23 -11.24 -5.28
N ASN A 164 14.26 -12.15 -6.25
CA ASN A 164 15.44 -12.38 -7.10
C ASN A 164 15.44 -11.53 -8.39
N THR A 165 14.34 -10.83 -8.67
CA THR A 165 14.14 -10.04 -9.88
C THR A 165 13.37 -8.78 -9.59
N GLY A 166 13.75 -7.68 -10.24
CA GLY A 166 13.12 -6.37 -10.06
C GLY A 166 13.71 -5.58 -8.89
N ALA A 167 13.38 -4.29 -8.85
CA ALA A 167 13.78 -3.40 -7.78
C ALA A 167 12.53 -3.04 -6.95
N PRO A 168 12.63 -2.98 -5.60
CA PRO A 168 11.48 -2.69 -4.75
C PRO A 168 10.82 -1.35 -5.11
N GLN A 169 9.50 -1.31 -5.17
CA GLN A 169 8.77 -0.07 -5.40
C GLN A 169 8.93 0.85 -4.19
N GLY A 170 9.29 2.11 -4.44
CA GLY A 170 9.55 3.10 -3.38
C GLY A 170 11.02 3.18 -2.92
N CYS A 171 11.90 2.30 -3.39
CA CYS A 171 13.33 2.49 -3.21
C CYS A 171 13.84 3.61 -4.13
N MET A 172 14.62 4.55 -3.58
CA MET A 172 15.12 5.72 -4.32
C MET A 172 16.04 5.34 -5.50
N LEU A 173 16.69 4.17 -5.43
CA LEU A 173 17.59 3.68 -6.48
C LEU A 173 16.85 2.95 -7.61
N SER A 174 15.65 2.41 -7.37
CA SER A 174 14.90 1.63 -8.37
C SER A 174 14.73 2.36 -9.71
N PRO A 175 14.37 3.66 -9.77
CA PRO A 175 14.23 4.37 -11.03
C PRO A 175 15.55 4.54 -11.81
N HIS A 176 16.66 4.73 -11.09
CA HIS A 176 17.99 4.90 -11.69
C HIS A 176 18.48 3.57 -12.27
N LEU A 177 18.32 2.49 -11.52
CA LEU A 177 18.65 1.14 -11.97
C LEU A 177 17.82 0.75 -13.20
N TYR A 178 16.53 1.07 -13.22
CA TYR A 178 15.68 0.82 -14.39
C TYR A 178 16.14 1.62 -15.62
N SER A 179 16.52 2.89 -15.43
CA SER A 179 17.03 3.74 -16.51
C SER A 179 18.34 3.21 -17.09
N LEU A 180 19.24 2.69 -16.24
CA LEU A 180 20.48 2.02 -16.69
C LEU A 180 20.18 0.70 -17.40
N PHE A 181 19.28 -0.11 -16.84
CA PHE A 181 18.90 -1.40 -17.41
C PHE A 181 18.29 -1.28 -18.81
N THR A 182 17.50 -0.23 -19.04
CA THR A 182 16.87 0.06 -20.34
C THR A 182 17.68 1.06 -21.17
N HIS A 183 18.90 1.43 -20.76
CA HIS A 183 19.67 2.49 -21.41
C HIS A 183 19.84 2.23 -22.91
N ASP A 184 20.25 1.03 -23.26
CA ASP A 184 20.56 0.61 -24.64
C ASP A 184 19.31 0.39 -25.50
N CYS A 185 18.11 0.56 -24.93
CA CYS A 185 16.85 0.57 -25.65
C CYS A 185 16.69 1.93 -26.37
N THR A 186 17.39 2.11 -27.49
CA THR A 186 17.42 3.35 -28.27
C THR A 186 17.13 3.10 -29.75
N ALA A 187 16.63 4.13 -30.46
CA ALA A 187 16.51 4.07 -31.91
C ALA A 187 17.89 4.09 -32.58
N ARG A 188 18.04 3.32 -33.65
CA ARG A 188 19.26 3.23 -34.46
C ARG A 188 19.36 4.25 -35.60
N HIS A 189 18.25 4.88 -35.95
CA HIS A 189 18.11 5.79 -37.09
C HIS A 189 17.59 7.17 -36.62
N ASP A 190 17.36 8.10 -37.54
CA ASP A 190 16.69 9.40 -37.29
C ASP A 190 15.26 9.30 -36.71
N SER A 191 14.80 8.08 -36.39
CA SER A 191 13.60 7.84 -35.61
C SER A 191 13.84 8.24 -34.16
N ASN A 192 12.85 8.88 -33.55
CA ASN A 192 12.94 9.31 -32.16
C ASN A 192 12.29 8.27 -31.25
N THR A 193 13.07 7.69 -30.34
CA THR A 193 12.54 6.92 -29.21
C THR A 193 12.54 7.82 -27.97
N THR A 194 11.36 8.05 -27.40
CA THR A 194 11.21 8.75 -26.11
C THR A 194 10.83 7.74 -25.05
N LYS A 195 11.60 7.69 -23.94
CA LYS A 195 11.36 6.81 -22.80
C LYS A 195 11.01 7.62 -21.56
N PHE A 196 10.00 7.19 -20.83
CA PHE A 196 9.67 7.70 -19.51
C PHE A 196 9.26 6.52 -18.62
N ALA A 197 10.16 6.11 -17.71
CA ALA A 197 10.00 4.84 -16.99
C ALA A 197 9.68 3.70 -17.99
N ASP A 198 8.64 2.91 -17.77
CA ASP A 198 8.19 1.84 -18.67
C ASP A 198 7.48 2.32 -19.94
N ASP A 199 7.04 3.58 -19.98
CA ASP A 199 6.41 4.16 -21.18
C ASP A 199 7.47 4.45 -22.24
N THR A 200 7.41 3.72 -23.35
CA THR A 200 8.29 3.93 -24.53
C THR A 200 7.46 4.32 -25.73
N THR A 201 7.82 5.43 -26.38
CA THR A 201 7.20 5.92 -27.61
C THR A 201 8.19 5.89 -28.75
N VAL A 202 7.77 5.36 -29.89
CA VAL A 202 8.55 5.37 -31.13
C VAL A 202 7.86 6.30 -32.12
N VAL A 203 8.61 7.29 -32.61
CA VAL A 203 8.18 8.19 -33.67
C VAL A 203 9.13 8.02 -34.86
N GLY A 204 8.59 7.53 -35.97
CA GLY A 204 9.34 7.37 -37.21
C GLY A 204 8.90 8.38 -38.26
N LEU A 205 9.86 8.97 -38.98
CA LEU A 205 9.58 9.75 -40.17
C LEU A 205 9.41 8.79 -41.36
N ILE A 206 8.32 8.95 -42.11
CA ILE A 206 8.07 8.21 -43.35
C ILE A 206 8.32 9.16 -44.52
N THR A 207 9.35 8.88 -45.33
CA THR A 207 9.69 9.62 -46.56
C THR A 207 9.49 8.72 -47.77
N ASP A 208 8.90 9.23 -48.85
CA ASP A 208 8.64 8.45 -50.09
C ASP A 208 7.97 7.10 -49.84
N ASN A 209 7.08 7.05 -48.84
CA ASN A 209 6.37 5.84 -48.41
C ASN A 209 7.31 4.71 -47.90
N ASN A 210 8.54 5.07 -47.51
CA ASN A 210 9.50 4.19 -46.85
C ASN A 210 9.35 4.29 -45.32
N GLU A 211 8.87 3.21 -44.69
CA GLU A 211 8.71 3.09 -43.24
C GLU A 211 9.78 2.21 -42.58
N THR A 212 10.84 1.84 -43.31
CA THR A 212 11.84 0.84 -42.87
C THR A 212 12.48 1.20 -41.54
N ALA A 213 12.91 2.45 -41.36
CA ALA A 213 13.53 2.91 -40.11
C ALA A 213 12.60 2.74 -38.90
N PHE A 214 11.32 3.07 -39.04
CA PHE A 214 10.31 2.86 -38.00
C PHE A 214 10.16 1.37 -37.67
N ARG A 215 10.11 0.52 -38.69
CA ARG A 215 9.96 -0.94 -38.53
C ARG A 215 11.15 -1.59 -37.85
N GLU A 216 12.35 -1.15 -38.17
CA GLU A 216 13.57 -1.66 -37.54
C GLU A 216 13.59 -1.33 -36.05
N VAL A 217 13.20 -0.11 -35.66
CA VAL A 217 13.10 0.29 -34.25
C VAL A 217 12.03 -0.53 -33.52
N VAL A 218 10.86 -0.71 -34.13
CA VAL A 218 9.80 -1.56 -33.56
C VAL A 218 10.29 -3.00 -33.38
N ARG A 219 10.99 -3.57 -34.38
CA ARG A 219 11.59 -4.91 -34.29
C ARG A 219 12.62 -4.98 -33.17
N ASP A 220 13.50 -4.00 -33.03
CA ASP A 220 14.50 -3.99 -31.98
C ASP A 220 13.86 -3.96 -30.58
N LEU A 221 12.74 -3.25 -30.40
CA LEU A 221 11.94 -3.30 -29.16
C LEU A 221 11.39 -4.71 -28.86
N THR A 222 11.03 -5.48 -29.88
CA THR A 222 10.54 -6.86 -29.68
C THR A 222 11.61 -7.84 -29.20
N VAL A 223 12.89 -7.54 -29.40
CA VAL A 223 14.02 -8.37 -28.94
C VAL A 223 14.23 -8.23 -27.43
N TRP A 224 13.78 -7.14 -26.81
CA TRP A 224 13.93 -6.91 -25.37
C TRP A 224 13.21 -7.92 -24.47
N LYS A 225 12.33 -8.76 -25.04
CA LYS A 225 11.80 -9.94 -24.34
C LYS A 225 12.92 -10.86 -23.84
N ASP A 226 14.05 -10.92 -24.55
CA ASP A 226 15.20 -11.76 -24.20
C ASP A 226 15.91 -11.22 -22.94
N ASN A 227 15.70 -9.94 -22.63
CA ASN A 227 16.10 -9.30 -21.38
C ASN A 227 14.98 -9.31 -20.33
N ASN A 228 13.97 -10.18 -20.46
CA ASN A 228 12.79 -10.27 -19.59
C ASN A 228 11.91 -8.99 -19.56
N LEU A 229 11.97 -8.16 -20.60
CA LEU A 229 11.08 -7.02 -20.78
C LEU A 229 10.02 -7.34 -21.84
N PHE A 230 8.79 -7.57 -21.38
CA PHE A 230 7.67 -7.91 -22.26
C PHE A 230 6.89 -6.66 -22.66
N LEU A 231 6.63 -6.51 -23.96
CA LEU A 231 5.73 -5.48 -24.46
C LEU A 231 4.29 -5.80 -24.03
N ASN A 232 3.62 -4.81 -23.42
CA ASN A 232 2.22 -4.93 -23.06
C ASN A 232 1.34 -4.60 -24.27
N MET A 233 1.05 -5.61 -25.10
CA MET A 233 0.28 -5.45 -26.34
C MET A 233 -1.13 -4.86 -26.12
N ILE A 234 -1.73 -5.05 -24.94
CA ILE A 234 -3.03 -4.46 -24.58
C ILE A 234 -2.91 -2.95 -24.42
N LYS A 235 -1.78 -2.45 -23.89
CA LYS A 235 -1.52 -1.02 -23.69
C LYS A 235 -0.84 -0.36 -24.89
N THR A 236 -0.10 -1.10 -25.71
CA THR A 236 0.53 -0.58 -26.93
C THR A 236 -0.54 -0.16 -27.93
N LYS A 237 -0.51 1.11 -28.35
CA LYS A 237 -1.42 1.69 -29.34
C LYS A 237 -0.64 2.29 -30.49
N GLU A 238 -1.26 2.26 -31.67
CA GLU A 238 -0.85 3.01 -32.85
C GLU A 238 -1.87 4.14 -33.06
N MET A 239 -1.45 5.32 -33.52
CA MET A 239 -2.36 6.48 -33.46
C MET A 239 -2.23 7.48 -34.61
N ILE A 240 -1.05 7.66 -35.20
CA ILE A 240 -0.81 8.74 -36.16
C ILE A 240 -0.14 8.20 -37.42
N ASP A 241 -0.89 8.18 -38.52
CA ASP A 241 -0.40 7.98 -39.88
C ASP A 241 -0.96 9.07 -40.80
N PHE A 242 -0.10 10.03 -41.18
CA PHE A 242 -0.48 11.18 -42.02
C PHE A 242 -0.50 10.87 -43.52
N ARG A 243 -0.25 9.62 -43.93
CA ARG A 243 -0.32 9.24 -45.34
C ARG A 243 -1.77 9.36 -45.84
N LYS A 244 -1.95 9.87 -47.07
CA LYS A 244 -3.27 9.90 -47.74
C LYS A 244 -3.87 8.50 -47.93
N GLN A 245 -3.01 7.50 -48.11
CA GLN A 245 -3.39 6.10 -48.17
C GLN A 245 -2.78 5.39 -46.96
N GLN A 246 -3.60 5.12 -45.96
CA GLN A 246 -3.19 4.33 -44.82
C GLN A 246 -2.96 2.87 -45.25
N ARG A 247 -1.91 2.27 -44.73
CA ARG A 247 -1.62 0.85 -44.92
C ARG A 247 -1.84 0.10 -43.62
N GLU A 248 -2.24 -1.16 -43.74
CA GLU A 248 -2.19 -2.05 -42.59
C GLU A 248 -0.74 -2.41 -42.30
N HIS A 249 -0.39 -2.33 -41.02
CA HIS A 249 0.94 -2.66 -40.56
C HIS A 249 0.97 -4.14 -40.13
N PRO A 250 1.99 -4.94 -40.51
CA PRO A 250 2.19 -6.28 -39.98
C PRO A 250 2.08 -6.37 -38.44
N PRO A 251 1.54 -7.49 -37.93
CA PRO A 251 1.42 -7.74 -36.49
C PRO A 251 2.77 -7.66 -35.78
N ILE A 252 2.78 -7.13 -34.55
CA ILE A 252 3.93 -7.19 -33.63
C ILE A 252 3.72 -8.41 -32.74
N HIS A 253 4.68 -9.34 -32.71
CA HIS A 253 4.57 -10.63 -32.00
C HIS A 253 3.31 -11.44 -32.37
N GLY A 254 2.83 -11.34 -33.62
CA GLY A 254 1.62 -12.03 -34.06
C GLY A 254 0.31 -11.35 -33.65
N THR A 255 0.37 -10.21 -32.95
CA THR A 255 -0.80 -9.43 -32.54
C THR A 255 -0.88 -8.13 -33.34
N VAL A 256 -2.05 -7.86 -33.94
CA VAL A 256 -2.31 -6.57 -34.59
C VAL A 256 -2.44 -5.50 -33.50
N VAL A 257 -1.68 -4.41 -33.63
CA VAL A 257 -1.73 -3.28 -32.69
C VAL A 257 -3.02 -2.50 -32.92
N GLU A 258 -3.72 -2.16 -31.83
CA GLU A 258 -4.92 -1.34 -31.92
C GLU A 258 -4.59 0.08 -32.38
N LYS A 259 -5.27 0.52 -33.45
CA LYS A 259 -5.26 1.91 -33.90
C LYS A 259 -6.31 2.71 -33.12
N VAL A 260 -5.91 3.84 -32.56
CA VAL A 260 -6.80 4.71 -31.76
C VAL A 260 -6.87 6.12 -32.35
N GLU A 261 -8.02 6.77 -32.20
CA GLU A 261 -8.20 8.17 -32.62
C GLU A 261 -7.74 9.16 -31.54
N SER A 262 -7.65 8.72 -30.29
CA SER A 262 -7.12 9.50 -29.17
C SER A 262 -6.42 8.63 -28.16
N PHE A 263 -5.31 9.13 -27.62
CA PHE A 263 -4.52 8.45 -26.61
C PHE A 263 -4.05 9.41 -25.54
N LYS A 264 -4.03 8.96 -24.29
CA LYS A 264 -3.55 9.74 -23.14
C LYS A 264 -2.08 9.39 -22.87
N PHE A 265 -1.16 10.15 -23.45
CA PHE A 265 0.28 9.99 -23.27
C PHE A 265 0.81 10.95 -22.20
N LEU A 266 1.45 10.44 -21.14
CA LEU A 266 2.00 11.24 -20.03
C LEU A 266 1.03 12.33 -19.53
N CYS A 267 -0.24 11.95 -19.32
CA CYS A 267 -1.33 12.86 -18.93
C CYS A 267 -1.79 13.93 -19.94
N VAL A 268 -1.30 13.90 -21.17
CA VAL A 268 -1.76 14.71 -22.29
C VAL A 268 -2.64 13.87 -23.22
N HIS A 269 -3.82 14.37 -23.60
CA HIS A 269 -4.64 13.69 -24.60
C HIS A 269 -4.19 14.16 -25.97
N ILE A 270 -3.62 13.25 -26.74
CA ILE A 270 -3.29 13.47 -28.14
C ILE A 270 -4.49 12.95 -28.93
N THR A 271 -4.80 13.58 -30.07
CA THR A 271 -5.77 13.06 -31.05
C THR A 271 -5.08 12.82 -32.39
N ASP A 272 -5.61 11.90 -33.21
CA ASP A 272 -5.14 11.57 -34.56
C ASP A 272 -5.03 12.82 -35.47
N LYS A 273 -5.93 13.78 -35.24
CA LYS A 273 -6.01 15.07 -35.93
C LYS A 273 -5.22 16.18 -35.24
N LEU A 274 -4.47 15.87 -34.19
CA LEU A 274 -3.70 16.81 -33.36
C LEU A 274 -4.54 18.01 -32.84
N LYS A 275 -5.83 17.76 -32.58
CA LYS A 275 -6.72 18.73 -31.93
C LYS A 275 -6.53 18.69 -30.42
N TRP A 276 -6.53 19.86 -29.81
CA TRP A 276 -6.36 20.06 -28.37
C TRP A 276 -7.65 20.03 -27.56
N SER A 277 -8.83 20.04 -28.19
CA SER A 277 -10.13 20.14 -27.52
C SER A 277 -10.31 19.09 -26.43
N THR A 278 -10.04 17.82 -26.74
CA THR A 278 -10.18 16.70 -25.79
C THR A 278 -9.31 16.88 -24.56
N HIS A 279 -8.07 17.36 -24.74
CA HIS A 279 -7.17 17.63 -23.62
C HIS A 279 -7.65 18.83 -22.81
N THR A 280 -7.99 19.93 -23.46
CA THR A 280 -8.48 21.16 -22.83
C THR A 280 -9.73 20.87 -21.99
N ASP A 281 -10.71 20.16 -22.53
CA ASP A 281 -11.94 19.79 -21.81
C ASP A 281 -11.63 18.95 -20.55
N SER A 282 -10.72 17.98 -20.67
CA SER A 282 -10.25 17.18 -19.54
C SER A 282 -9.57 18.03 -18.46
N VAL A 283 -8.72 18.99 -18.85
CA VAL A 283 -8.03 19.88 -17.91
C VAL A 283 -9.02 20.82 -17.23
N VAL A 284 -9.96 21.41 -17.99
CA VAL A 284 -11.03 22.27 -17.47
C VAL A 284 -11.89 21.51 -16.46
N LYS A 285 -12.32 20.29 -16.77
CA LYS A 285 -13.11 19.45 -15.86
C LYS A 285 -12.36 19.15 -14.56
N LYS A 286 -11.06 18.81 -14.64
CA LYS A 286 -10.21 18.62 -13.44
C LYS A 286 -10.10 19.91 -12.62
N ALA A 287 -9.90 21.05 -13.27
CA ALA A 287 -9.82 22.35 -12.61
C ALA A 287 -11.13 22.72 -11.90
N GLN A 288 -12.29 22.45 -12.52
CA GLN A 288 -13.60 22.69 -11.93
C GLN A 288 -13.85 21.83 -10.69
N GLN A 289 -13.54 20.52 -10.73
CA GLN A 289 -13.66 19.61 -9.58
C GLN A 289 -12.80 20.09 -8.40
N ARG A 290 -11.57 20.51 -8.70
CA ARG A 290 -10.62 21.06 -7.73
C ARG A 290 -11.16 22.36 -7.12
N LEU A 291 -11.63 23.29 -7.94
CA LEU A 291 -12.24 24.53 -7.47
C LEU A 291 -13.46 24.28 -6.57
N PHE A 292 -14.28 23.28 -6.91
CA PHE A 292 -15.39 22.86 -6.08
C PHE A 292 -14.92 22.38 -4.70
N ASN A 293 -13.88 21.56 -4.63
CA ASN A 293 -13.30 21.12 -3.35
C ASN A 293 -12.75 22.30 -2.54
N LEU A 294 -12.07 23.28 -3.16
CA LEU A 294 -11.65 24.50 -2.46
C LEU A 294 -12.83 25.28 -1.89
N ARG A 295 -13.93 25.40 -2.65
CA ARG A 295 -15.15 26.06 -2.17
C ARG A 295 -15.75 25.33 -0.97
N ARG A 296 -15.72 24.00 -0.95
CA ARG A 296 -16.14 23.20 0.22
C ARG A 296 -15.23 23.45 1.41
N LEU A 297 -13.91 23.41 1.23
CA LEU A 297 -12.94 23.70 2.30
C LEU A 297 -13.12 25.10 2.88
N LYS A 298 -13.41 26.10 2.04
CA LYS A 298 -13.76 27.45 2.51
C LYS A 298 -15.01 27.45 3.41
N LYS A 299 -16.04 26.67 3.05
CA LYS A 299 -17.26 26.53 3.89
C LYS A 299 -16.98 25.86 5.24
N PHE A 300 -15.95 25.01 5.32
CA PHE A 300 -15.50 24.40 6.57
C PHE A 300 -14.61 25.31 7.43
N GLY A 301 -14.43 26.58 7.05
CA GLY A 301 -13.75 27.59 7.88
C GLY A 301 -12.24 27.68 7.67
N LEU A 302 -11.67 27.06 6.63
CA LEU A 302 -10.23 27.19 6.34
C LEU A 302 -9.86 28.65 6.02
N SER A 303 -8.72 29.10 6.55
CA SER A 303 -8.25 30.46 6.34
C SER A 303 -7.95 30.76 4.86
N PRO A 304 -8.11 32.01 4.38
CA PRO A 304 -7.74 32.40 3.03
C PRO A 304 -6.26 32.12 2.69
N LYS A 305 -5.35 32.22 3.66
CA LYS A 305 -3.93 31.90 3.49
C LYS A 305 -3.72 30.42 3.18
N THR A 306 -4.38 29.53 3.95
CA THR A 306 -4.32 28.08 3.74
C THR A 306 -4.92 27.69 2.39
N LEU A 307 -6.08 28.26 2.02
CA LEU A 307 -6.72 28.00 0.72
C LEU A 307 -5.84 28.47 -0.45
N LYS A 308 -5.18 29.63 -0.32
CA LYS A 308 -4.24 30.13 -1.34
C LYS A 308 -3.04 29.18 -1.48
N SER A 309 -2.49 28.69 -0.37
CA SER A 309 -1.41 27.69 -0.36
C SER A 309 -1.82 26.38 -1.05
N ILE A 310 -3.03 25.87 -0.78
CA ILE A 310 -3.56 24.66 -1.44
C ILE A 310 -3.76 24.89 -2.94
N LEU A 311 -4.32 26.05 -3.33
CA LEU A 311 -4.50 26.42 -4.73
C LEU A 311 -3.15 26.49 -5.45
N SER A 312 -2.18 27.23 -4.90
CA SER A 312 -0.86 27.39 -5.53
C SER A 312 -0.06 26.09 -5.53
N GLY A 313 -0.05 25.34 -4.42
CA GLY A 313 0.79 24.16 -4.21
C GLY A 313 0.25 22.89 -4.85
N CYS A 314 -1.05 22.63 -4.75
CA CYS A 314 -1.64 21.37 -5.21
C CYS A 314 -2.39 21.53 -6.53
N MET A 315 -3.00 22.69 -6.79
CA MET A 315 -3.88 22.82 -7.96
C MET A 315 -3.17 23.35 -9.18
N VAL A 316 -2.43 24.45 -9.06
CA VAL A 316 -1.69 25.04 -10.18
C VAL A 316 -0.58 24.11 -10.65
N TRP A 317 0.22 23.53 -9.75
CA TRP A 317 1.30 22.60 -10.11
C TRP A 317 0.83 21.34 -10.83
N GLN A 318 -0.30 20.76 -10.43
CA GLN A 318 -0.81 19.52 -11.03
C GLN A 318 -1.68 19.75 -12.28
N LEU A 319 -2.13 20.98 -12.52
CA LEU A 319 -2.79 21.36 -13.78
C LEU A 319 -1.77 21.78 -14.85
N LEU A 320 -0.66 22.39 -14.44
CA LEU A 320 0.40 22.88 -15.34
C LEU A 320 1.49 21.85 -15.63
N ARG A 321 1.69 20.84 -14.78
CA ARG A 321 2.59 19.73 -15.09
C ARG A 321 1.79 18.49 -15.49
N PRO A 322 2.05 17.92 -16.68
CA PRO A 322 1.73 16.53 -16.93
C PRO A 322 2.54 15.69 -15.93
N GLN A 323 1.86 15.10 -14.96
CA GLN A 323 2.44 14.10 -14.06
C GLN A 323 1.86 12.75 -14.52
N PRO A 324 2.69 11.73 -14.77
CA PRO A 324 2.25 10.40 -15.18
C PRO A 324 1.21 9.80 -14.22
#